data_AF-A0A946RD77-F1
#
_entry.id   AF-A0A946RD77-F1
#
_cell.length_a   1.000
_cell.length_b   1.000
_cell.length_c   1.000
_cell.angle_alpha   90.00
_cell.angle_beta   90.00
_cell.angle_gamma   90.00
#
_symmetry.space_group_name_H-M   'P 1'
#
loop_
_entity.id
_entity.type
_entity.pdbx_description
1 polymer ?
#
loop_
_entity_poly.entity_id
_entity_poly.type
_entity_poly.pdbx_seq_one_letter_code
_entity_poly.pdbx_strand_id
1 'polypeptide(L)'
;MHTLISEDRVLAHGKTRDRFYELKPRVNYSKSIKISNEFSHIDMLQNQILPNLKILSKNVYDICEFSIMAVLSNTIDHAKASRIYYKLFVTDYDVHIILSDNGRGIFDHIKQSLDLDDLHVAAIEIAKGHVTSDPENHAGDELRTVVHLFDKVTIDASGLCLSYFNPNKDWTSNVSSHQKGTRIHLEIKTNSTRKLEKVFHRLFDKERRFIRIPVSLVRTAGEQVSSRQQAQCLLNNISDLQSIEFDFNHIDLIGPAFADELVRKTKQKNNSININWINSNKVVDVLMSRAVNRLT
;
A
#
# COMPACT_ATOMS: atom_id res chain seq x y z
N MET A 1 11.03 9.49 34.29
CA MET A 1 11.70 8.19 34.02
C MET A 1 11.52 7.17 35.12
N HIS A 2 11.80 7.46 36.39
CA HIS A 2 11.60 6.49 37.48
C HIS A 2 10.17 5.93 37.55
N THR A 3 9.14 6.76 37.36
CA THR A 3 7.73 6.34 37.27
C THR A 3 7.47 5.38 36.11
N LEU A 4 8.01 5.66 34.91
CA LEU A 4 7.85 4.82 33.73
C LEU A 4 8.59 3.48 33.84
N ILE A 5 9.71 3.44 34.58
CA ILE A 5 10.45 2.21 34.90
C ILE A 5 9.71 1.41 35.98
N SER A 6 9.17 2.07 37.01
CA SER A 6 8.39 1.41 38.06
C SER A 6 7.05 0.85 37.56
N GLU A 7 6.50 1.44 36.51
CA GLU A 7 5.30 0.96 35.82
C GLU A 7 5.60 0.01 34.66
N ASP A 8 6.86 -0.43 34.50
CA ASP A 8 7.31 -1.40 33.50
C ASP A 8 7.03 -0.98 32.03
N ARG A 9 6.92 0.33 31.78
CA ARG A 9 6.67 0.91 30.45
C ARG A 9 7.95 1.13 29.65
N VAL A 10 9.11 1.12 30.32
CA VAL A 10 10.42 1.41 29.72
C VAL A 10 11.50 0.52 30.32
N LEU A 11 12.25 -0.18 29.46
CA LEU A 11 13.46 -0.91 29.81
C LEU A 11 14.64 0.05 29.87
N ALA A 12 15.34 0.06 31.00
CA ALA A 12 16.54 0.85 31.18
C ALA A 12 17.79 -0.03 31.01
N HIS A 13 18.57 0.24 29.98
CA HIS A 13 19.83 -0.47 29.72
C HIS A 13 21.01 0.38 30.20
N GLY A 14 21.89 -0.23 31.01
CA GLY A 14 23.06 0.43 31.60
C GLY A 14 22.86 0.86 33.07
N LYS A 15 23.98 1.10 33.78
CA LYS A 15 24.00 1.49 35.20
C LYS A 15 24.57 2.90 35.46
N THR A 16 25.16 3.54 34.44
CA THR A 16 25.89 4.82 34.55
C THR A 16 25.37 5.84 33.54
N ARG A 17 26.18 6.83 33.16
CA ARG A 17 25.77 8.04 32.42
C ARG A 17 25.29 7.78 30.99
N ASP A 18 25.60 6.62 30.41
CA ASP A 18 25.18 6.19 29.05
C ASP A 18 23.92 5.31 29.07
N ARG A 19 23.01 5.58 30.02
CA ARG A 19 21.76 4.81 30.14
C ARG A 19 20.83 5.15 28.99
N PHE A 20 20.49 4.14 28.18
CA PHE A 20 19.46 4.28 27.16
C PHE A 20 18.20 3.54 27.58
N TYR A 21 17.09 4.01 27.05
CA TYR A 21 15.75 3.62 27.48
C TYR A 21 14.97 3.16 26.25
N GLU A 22 14.48 1.93 26.28
CA GLU A 22 13.65 1.36 25.22
C GLU A 22 12.22 1.20 25.73
N LEU A 23 11.23 1.65 24.96
CA LEU A 23 9.83 1.40 25.31
C LEU A 23 9.62 -0.11 25.40
N LYS A 24 9.09 -0.58 26.55
CA LYS A 24 8.77 -1.99 26.70
C LYS A 24 7.49 -2.25 25.89
N PRO A 25 7.54 -3.07 24.84
CA PRO A 25 6.34 -3.37 24.08
C PRO A 25 5.38 -4.21 24.94
N ARG A 26 4.08 -3.92 24.85
CA ARG A 26 3.01 -4.76 25.42
C ARG A 26 2.97 -6.13 24.74
N VAL A 27 3.31 -6.16 23.45
CA VAL A 27 3.40 -7.38 22.65
C VAL A 27 4.66 -7.29 21.78
N ASN A 28 5.50 -8.29 21.83
CA ASN A 28 6.60 -8.48 20.88
C ASN A 28 6.71 -9.97 20.58
N TYR A 29 5.96 -10.40 19.56
CA TYR A 29 5.81 -11.79 19.19
C TYR A 29 6.17 -11.97 17.73
N SER A 30 6.94 -13.00 17.40
CA SER A 30 7.20 -13.34 16.01
C SER A 30 7.34 -14.84 15.83
N LYS A 31 6.97 -15.32 14.65
CA LYS A 31 7.04 -16.74 14.32
C LYS A 31 7.24 -16.94 12.83
N SER A 32 7.96 -18.00 12.48
CA SER A 32 8.03 -18.51 11.11
C SER A 32 7.35 -19.86 11.04
N ILE A 33 6.50 -20.05 10.04
CA ILE A 33 5.70 -21.26 9.82
C ILE A 33 5.97 -21.76 8.42
N LYS A 34 6.09 -23.09 8.29
CA LYS A 34 6.17 -23.76 6.99
C LYS A 34 4.77 -23.96 6.45
N ILE A 35 4.56 -23.62 5.19
CA ILE A 35 3.32 -23.93 4.48
C ILE A 35 3.41 -25.41 4.07
N SER A 36 2.49 -26.21 4.59
CA SER A 36 2.28 -27.62 4.25
C SER A 36 0.85 -27.82 3.76
N ASN A 37 0.51 -29.00 3.25
CA ASN A 37 -0.84 -29.30 2.77
C ASN A 37 -1.91 -29.23 3.88
N GLU A 38 -1.51 -29.38 5.15
CA GLU A 38 -2.38 -29.27 6.32
C GLU A 38 -2.42 -27.84 6.90
N PHE A 39 -1.74 -26.88 6.26
CA PHE A 39 -1.66 -25.51 6.76
C PHE A 39 -3.00 -24.79 6.61
N SER A 40 -3.54 -24.33 7.74
CA SER A 40 -4.74 -23.49 7.81
C SER A 40 -4.37 -22.08 8.26
N HIS A 41 -4.50 -21.12 7.35
CA HIS A 41 -4.27 -19.70 7.67
C HIS A 41 -5.30 -19.18 8.69
N ILE A 42 -6.51 -19.74 8.71
CA ILE A 42 -7.56 -19.43 9.70
C ILE A 42 -7.11 -19.88 11.09
N ASP A 43 -6.64 -21.12 11.24
CA ASP A 43 -6.18 -21.64 12.53
C ASP A 43 -4.95 -20.87 13.05
N MET A 44 -4.05 -20.50 12.13
CA MET A 44 -2.91 -19.64 12.47
C MET A 44 -3.38 -18.29 13.00
N LEU A 45 -4.33 -17.65 12.32
CA LEU A 45 -4.89 -16.37 12.74
C LEU A 45 -5.55 -16.48 14.12
N GLN A 46 -6.50 -17.40 14.28
CA GLN A 46 -7.32 -17.52 15.49
C GLN A 46 -6.54 -17.98 16.71
N ASN A 47 -5.65 -18.95 16.56
CA ASN A 47 -5.00 -19.60 17.69
C ASN A 47 -3.62 -19.03 18.02
N GLN A 48 -2.95 -18.38 17.06
CA GLN A 48 -1.57 -17.89 17.25
C GLN A 48 -1.42 -16.39 17.15
N ILE A 49 -2.21 -15.70 16.32
CA ILE A 49 -2.05 -14.26 16.07
C ILE A 49 -2.98 -13.44 16.97
N LEU A 50 -4.30 -13.62 16.80
CA LEU A 50 -5.34 -12.82 17.45
C LEU A 50 -5.29 -12.81 18.99
N PRO A 51 -4.90 -13.90 19.69
CA PRO A 51 -4.78 -13.86 21.15
C PRO A 51 -3.81 -12.79 21.65
N ASN A 52 -2.77 -12.46 20.88
CA ASN A 52 -1.80 -11.41 21.22
C ASN A 52 -2.36 -10.00 21.04
N LEU A 53 -3.44 -9.83 20.28
CA LEU A 53 -4.00 -8.51 19.93
C LEU A 53 -5.21 -8.13 20.80
N LYS A 54 -5.65 -9.00 21.72
CA LYS A 54 -6.81 -8.76 22.61
C LYS A 54 -6.67 -7.54 23.53
N ILE A 55 -5.45 -7.02 23.70
CA ILE A 55 -5.17 -5.80 24.47
C ILE A 55 -5.63 -4.52 23.76
N LEU A 56 -5.89 -4.59 22.45
CA LEU A 56 -6.27 -3.44 21.62
C LEU A 56 -7.76 -3.08 21.80
N SER A 57 -8.10 -1.83 21.50
CA SER A 57 -9.51 -1.44 21.40
C SER A 57 -10.21 -2.23 20.29
N LYS A 58 -11.51 -2.47 20.43
CA LYS A 58 -12.29 -3.28 19.49
C LYS A 58 -12.09 -2.85 18.03
N ASN A 59 -12.14 -1.56 17.74
CA ASN A 59 -12.00 -1.07 16.37
C ASN A 59 -10.61 -1.32 15.78
N VAL A 60 -9.53 -1.22 16.58
CA VAL A 60 -8.17 -1.50 16.12
C VAL A 60 -7.95 -3.01 15.98
N TYR A 61 -8.49 -3.80 16.92
CA TYR A 61 -8.51 -5.26 16.81
C TYR A 61 -9.19 -5.73 15.52
N ASP A 62 -10.41 -5.25 15.24
CA ASP A 62 -11.19 -5.63 14.05
C ASP A 62 -10.42 -5.25 12.75
N ILE A 63 -9.73 -4.11 12.74
CA ILE A 63 -8.84 -3.69 11.62
C ILE A 63 -7.69 -4.69 11.44
N CYS A 64 -7.01 -5.05 12.53
CA CYS A 64 -5.87 -5.97 12.47
C CYS A 64 -6.30 -7.37 12.02
N GLU A 65 -7.42 -7.88 12.55
CA GLU A 65 -7.99 -9.18 12.20
C GLU A 65 -8.29 -9.27 10.71
N PHE A 66 -9.08 -8.33 10.18
CA PHE A 66 -9.43 -8.28 8.75
C PHE A 66 -8.18 -8.24 7.88
N SER A 67 -7.22 -7.39 8.25
CA SER A 67 -6.07 -7.12 7.39
C SER A 67 -5.05 -8.25 7.38
N ILE A 68 -4.84 -8.91 8.51
CA ILE A 68 -3.98 -10.10 8.57
C ILE A 68 -4.64 -11.23 7.78
N MET A 69 -5.95 -11.43 7.91
CA MET A 69 -6.67 -12.44 7.12
C MET A 69 -6.50 -12.19 5.61
N ALA A 70 -6.76 -10.96 5.15
CA ALA A 70 -6.64 -10.58 3.75
C ALA A 70 -5.22 -10.81 3.18
N VAL A 71 -4.19 -10.40 3.92
CA VAL A 71 -2.80 -10.58 3.47
C VAL A 71 -2.39 -12.06 3.48
N LEU A 72 -2.84 -12.83 4.46
CA LEU A 72 -2.55 -14.26 4.54
C LEU A 72 -3.22 -15.05 3.42
N SER A 73 -4.49 -14.78 3.10
CA SER A 73 -5.18 -15.42 1.97
C SER A 73 -4.41 -15.17 0.68
N ASN A 74 -4.15 -13.90 0.35
CA ASN A 74 -3.38 -13.52 -0.84
C ASN A 74 -2.00 -14.20 -0.90
N THR A 75 -1.35 -14.39 0.25
CA THR A 75 -0.06 -15.09 0.32
C THR A 75 -0.21 -16.57 -0.05
N ILE A 76 -1.24 -17.24 0.49
CA ILE A 76 -1.49 -18.66 0.22
C ILE A 76 -1.94 -18.87 -1.23
N ASP A 77 -2.83 -18.03 -1.72
CA ASP A 77 -3.45 -18.17 -3.04
C ASP A 77 -2.45 -17.86 -4.16
N HIS A 78 -1.53 -16.92 -3.94
CA HIS A 78 -0.74 -16.36 -5.03
C HIS A 78 0.78 -16.38 -4.83
N ALA A 79 1.32 -16.43 -3.61
CA ALA A 79 2.77 -16.29 -3.45
C ALA A 79 3.56 -17.54 -3.86
N LYS A 80 2.92 -18.72 -3.89
CA LYS A 80 3.59 -20.04 -3.99
C LYS A 80 4.72 -20.18 -2.96
N ALA A 81 4.51 -19.60 -1.78
CA ALA A 81 5.49 -19.58 -0.71
C ALA A 81 5.58 -20.95 -0.02
N SER A 82 6.74 -21.27 0.54
CA SER A 82 6.94 -22.44 1.40
C SER A 82 7.01 -22.08 2.88
N ARG A 83 7.18 -20.79 3.19
CA ARG A 83 7.26 -20.28 4.55
C ARG A 83 6.62 -18.90 4.64
N ILE A 84 5.95 -18.66 5.76
CA ILE A 84 5.47 -17.35 6.19
C ILE A 84 6.19 -16.99 7.48
N TYR A 85 6.50 -15.72 7.63
CA TYR A 85 6.96 -15.08 8.85
C TYR A 85 5.96 -13.99 9.23
N TYR A 86 5.64 -13.90 10.51
CA TYR A 86 4.93 -12.74 11.03
C TYR A 86 5.58 -12.20 12.30
N LYS A 87 5.44 -10.89 12.48
CA LYS A 87 5.81 -10.18 13.71
C LYS A 87 4.69 -9.23 14.12
N LEU A 88 4.32 -9.32 15.39
CA LEU A 88 3.41 -8.42 16.07
C LEU A 88 4.21 -7.63 17.08
N PHE A 89 4.17 -6.32 16.97
CA PHE A 89 4.82 -5.42 17.92
C PHE A 89 3.82 -4.33 18.31
N VAL A 90 3.47 -4.27 19.59
CA VAL A 90 2.47 -3.35 20.13
C VAL A 90 3.10 -2.56 21.27
N THR A 91 3.06 -1.24 21.17
CA THR A 91 3.45 -0.32 22.25
C THR A 91 2.22 0.33 22.86
N ASP A 92 2.41 1.36 23.70
CA ASP A 92 1.31 2.23 24.12
C ASP A 92 0.81 3.14 22.98
N TYR A 93 1.60 3.33 21.92
CA TYR A 93 1.35 4.34 20.87
C TYR A 93 0.96 3.75 19.53
N ASP A 94 1.52 2.59 19.17
CA ASP A 94 1.41 2.00 17.85
C ASP A 94 1.31 0.47 17.88
N VAL A 95 0.75 -0.04 16.77
CA VAL A 95 0.65 -1.43 16.41
C VAL A 95 1.40 -1.58 15.10
N HIS A 96 2.43 -2.43 15.10
CA HIS A 96 3.19 -2.84 13.93
C HIS A 96 2.91 -4.31 13.66
N ILE A 97 2.43 -4.59 12.45
CA ILE A 97 2.25 -5.95 11.95
C ILE A 97 3.15 -6.11 10.74
N ILE A 98 4.06 -7.07 10.79
CA ILE A 98 4.88 -7.45 9.65
C ILE A 98 4.46 -8.85 9.23
N LEU A 99 4.11 -9.02 7.96
CA LEU A 99 3.84 -10.29 7.31
C LEU A 99 4.84 -10.44 6.17
N SER A 100 5.53 -11.57 6.11
CA SER A 100 6.52 -11.82 5.06
C SER A 100 6.46 -13.26 4.59
N ASP A 101 6.55 -13.46 3.29
CA ASP A 101 6.63 -14.77 2.65
C ASP A 101 7.96 -14.94 1.90
N ASN A 102 8.30 -16.16 1.52
CA ASN A 102 9.49 -16.47 0.72
C ASN A 102 9.15 -16.91 -0.72
N GLY A 103 7.96 -16.54 -1.20
CA GLY A 103 7.41 -16.85 -2.50
C GLY A 103 7.97 -15.98 -3.62
N ARG A 104 7.17 -15.80 -4.68
CA ARG A 104 7.59 -15.09 -5.89
C ARG A 104 7.70 -13.56 -5.75
N GLY A 105 6.99 -12.95 -4.80
CA GLY A 105 6.89 -11.50 -4.68
C GLY A 105 5.69 -10.91 -5.42
N ILE A 106 5.03 -9.93 -4.79
CA ILE A 106 3.79 -9.34 -5.29
C ILE A 106 3.96 -8.53 -6.58
N PHE A 107 5.04 -7.76 -6.73
CA PHE A 107 5.26 -6.96 -7.95
C PHE A 107 5.54 -7.84 -9.15
N ASP A 108 6.39 -8.87 -9.00
CA ASP A 108 6.63 -9.85 -10.05
C ASP A 108 5.35 -10.60 -10.45
N HIS A 109 4.51 -10.95 -9.46
CA HIS A 109 3.23 -11.57 -9.74
C HIS A 109 2.34 -10.67 -10.60
N ILE A 110 2.12 -9.42 -10.19
CA ILE A 110 1.24 -8.48 -10.90
C ILE A 110 1.80 -8.19 -12.30
N LYS A 111 3.12 -7.99 -12.39
CA LYS A 111 3.82 -7.82 -13.67
C LYS A 111 3.53 -8.96 -14.63
N GLN A 112 3.69 -10.21 -14.20
CA GLN A 112 3.44 -11.39 -15.03
C GLN A 112 1.95 -11.55 -15.36
N SER A 113 1.06 -11.31 -14.40
CA SER A 113 -0.38 -11.51 -14.58
C SER A 113 -1.03 -10.46 -15.50
N LEU A 114 -0.48 -9.26 -15.58
CA LEU A 114 -0.99 -8.18 -16.42
C LEU A 114 -0.10 -7.91 -17.65
N ASP A 115 0.88 -8.79 -17.93
CA ASP A 115 1.85 -8.65 -19.03
C ASP A 115 2.51 -7.26 -19.09
N LEU A 116 2.99 -6.79 -17.94
CA LEU A 116 3.58 -5.45 -17.80
C LEU A 116 5.08 -5.49 -18.13
N ASP A 117 5.56 -4.46 -18.80
CA ASP A 117 6.98 -4.33 -19.18
C ASP A 117 7.91 -4.16 -17.95
N ASP A 118 7.42 -3.48 -16.91
CA ASP A 118 8.24 -2.97 -15.80
C ASP A 118 7.58 -3.20 -14.42
N LEU A 119 8.40 -3.46 -13.39
CA LEU A 119 7.98 -3.60 -11.98
C LEU A 119 7.40 -2.29 -11.41
N HIS A 120 7.87 -1.13 -11.86
CA HIS A 120 7.33 0.16 -11.47
C HIS A 120 5.87 0.32 -11.92
N VAL A 121 5.50 -0.26 -13.06
CA VAL A 121 4.10 -0.30 -13.52
C VAL A 121 3.26 -1.16 -12.58
N ALA A 122 3.76 -2.31 -12.12
CA ALA A 122 3.07 -3.13 -11.13
C ALA A 122 2.80 -2.37 -9.81
N ALA A 123 3.74 -1.52 -9.37
CA ALA A 123 3.52 -0.65 -8.21
C ALA A 123 2.46 0.43 -8.46
N ILE A 124 2.41 1.00 -9.67
CA ILE A 124 1.35 1.93 -10.08
C ILE A 124 -0.02 1.23 -10.07
N GLU A 125 -0.11 -0.02 -10.54
CA GLU A 125 -1.34 -0.80 -10.47
C GLU A 125 -1.82 -0.94 -9.02
N ILE A 126 -0.96 -1.34 -8.07
CA ILE A 126 -1.33 -1.42 -6.65
C ILE A 126 -1.83 -0.07 -6.12
N ALA A 127 -1.16 1.03 -6.47
CA ALA A 127 -1.48 2.36 -5.97
C ALA A 127 -2.81 2.92 -6.52
N LYS A 128 -3.14 2.57 -7.77
CA LYS A 128 -4.43 2.84 -8.40
C LYS A 128 -5.57 2.09 -7.70
N GLY A 129 -5.30 0.88 -7.21
CA GLY A 129 -6.27 -0.01 -6.60
C GLY A 129 -7.08 -0.81 -7.64
N HIS A 130 -7.94 -1.72 -7.16
CA HIS A 130 -8.71 -2.65 -8.00
C HIS A 130 -7.83 -3.55 -8.88
N VAL A 131 -6.77 -4.11 -8.30
CA VAL A 131 -5.88 -5.04 -9.01
C VAL A 131 -6.27 -6.45 -8.63
N THR A 132 -6.78 -7.20 -9.60
CA THR A 132 -6.95 -8.65 -9.47
C THR A 132 -6.20 -9.35 -10.59
N SER A 133 -5.44 -10.37 -10.20
CA SER A 133 -4.82 -11.33 -11.12
C SER A 133 -5.67 -12.58 -11.33
N ASP A 134 -6.80 -12.66 -10.63
CA ASP A 134 -7.75 -13.78 -10.68
C ASP A 134 -9.18 -13.25 -10.52
N PRO A 135 -9.75 -12.62 -11.57
CA PRO A 135 -11.06 -11.98 -11.50
C PRO A 135 -12.21 -12.91 -11.14
N GLU A 136 -12.05 -14.23 -11.37
CA GLU A 136 -13.07 -15.24 -11.08
C GLU A 136 -13.19 -15.52 -9.58
N ASN A 137 -12.09 -15.40 -8.83
CA ASN A 137 -12.06 -15.70 -7.39
C ASN A 137 -11.84 -14.46 -6.51
N HIS A 138 -11.26 -13.39 -7.04
CA HIS A 138 -10.87 -12.19 -6.29
C HIS A 138 -11.28 -10.90 -7.02
N ALA A 139 -11.99 -10.02 -6.31
CA ALA A 139 -12.37 -8.71 -6.82
C ALA A 139 -11.18 -7.73 -6.90
N GLY A 140 -10.07 -7.99 -6.19
CA GLY A 140 -8.89 -7.13 -6.17
C GLY A 140 -9.02 -5.93 -5.23
N ASP A 141 -9.92 -6.04 -4.26
CA ASP A 141 -10.31 -4.97 -3.33
C ASP A 141 -9.65 -5.10 -1.96
N GLU A 142 -9.20 -6.30 -1.60
CA GLU A 142 -8.70 -6.60 -0.26
C GLU A 142 -7.43 -5.83 0.06
N LEU A 143 -6.42 -5.87 -0.82
CA LEU A 143 -5.16 -5.16 -0.59
C LEU A 143 -5.36 -3.63 -0.53
N ARG A 144 -6.17 -3.09 -1.44
CA ARG A 144 -6.56 -1.68 -1.43
C ARG A 144 -7.20 -1.30 -0.10
N THR A 145 -8.09 -2.16 0.39
CA THR A 145 -8.76 -1.95 1.67
C THR A 145 -7.77 -1.93 2.82
N VAL A 146 -6.86 -2.92 2.89
CA VAL A 146 -5.77 -2.98 3.89
C VAL A 146 -4.94 -1.70 3.88
N VAL A 147 -4.50 -1.25 2.70
CA VAL A 147 -3.72 0.00 2.55
C VAL A 147 -4.42 1.20 3.20
N HIS A 148 -5.74 1.29 3.08
CA HIS A 148 -6.52 2.41 3.63
C HIS A 148 -6.94 2.26 5.10
N LEU A 149 -6.70 1.11 5.74
CA LEU A 149 -7.02 0.87 7.15
C LEU A 149 -5.89 1.31 8.11
N PHE A 150 -4.64 1.39 7.64
CA PHE A 150 -3.48 1.73 8.47
C PHE A 150 -3.02 3.17 8.26
N ASP A 151 -2.24 3.70 9.19
CA ASP A 151 -1.65 5.03 9.09
C ASP A 151 -0.48 5.03 8.09
N LYS A 152 0.28 3.93 8.07
CA LYS A 152 1.31 3.67 7.07
C LYS A 152 1.30 2.20 6.66
N VAL A 153 1.47 1.95 5.37
CA VAL A 153 1.66 0.62 4.80
C VAL A 153 2.90 0.64 3.94
N THR A 154 3.76 -0.37 4.08
CA THR A 154 4.94 -0.57 3.24
C THR A 154 4.93 -1.97 2.67
N ILE A 155 5.19 -2.09 1.37
CA ILE A 155 5.25 -3.34 0.63
C ILE A 155 6.63 -3.43 -0.02
N ASP A 156 7.43 -4.37 0.43
CA ASP A 156 8.75 -4.69 -0.11
C ASP A 156 8.68 -6.02 -0.88
N ALA A 157 9.07 -6.02 -2.15
CA ALA A 157 9.20 -7.22 -2.99
C ALA A 157 10.09 -6.93 -4.19
N SER A 158 10.80 -7.95 -4.71
CA SER A 158 11.51 -7.86 -6.00
C SER A 158 12.45 -6.64 -6.14
N GLY A 159 13.07 -6.21 -5.04
CA GLY A 159 13.95 -5.03 -5.00
C GLY A 159 13.24 -3.67 -5.02
N LEU A 160 11.91 -3.65 -4.91
CA LEU A 160 11.07 -2.45 -4.90
C LEU A 160 10.37 -2.29 -3.55
N CYS A 161 10.29 -1.06 -3.05
CA CYS A 161 9.59 -0.67 -1.83
C CYS A 161 8.50 0.34 -2.18
N LEU A 162 7.23 -0.03 -2.03
CA LEU A 162 6.08 0.86 -2.20
C LEU A 162 5.50 1.20 -0.82
N SER A 163 5.40 2.48 -0.50
CA SER A 163 4.82 2.93 0.77
C SER A 163 3.63 3.86 0.53
N TYR A 164 2.58 3.67 1.34
CA TYR A 164 1.44 4.56 1.43
C TYR A 164 1.37 5.20 2.82
N PHE A 165 1.25 6.52 2.86
CA PHE A 165 1.03 7.29 4.09
C PHE A 165 -0.37 7.90 4.09
N ASN A 166 -1.27 7.31 4.89
CA ASN A 166 -2.70 7.60 4.87
C ASN A 166 -3.05 9.05 5.29
N PRO A 167 -2.40 9.66 6.31
CA PRO A 167 -2.73 11.04 6.72
C PRO A 167 -2.66 12.05 5.57
N ASN A 168 -1.68 11.91 4.67
CA ASN A 168 -1.51 12.79 3.52
C ASN A 168 -1.99 12.17 2.20
N LYS A 169 -2.45 10.91 2.25
CA LYS A 169 -2.80 10.07 1.08
C LYS A 169 -1.67 9.98 0.06
N ASP A 170 -0.43 9.90 0.56
CA ASP A 170 0.77 9.99 -0.27
C ASP A 170 1.34 8.61 -0.60
N TRP A 171 1.81 8.45 -1.83
CA TRP A 171 2.47 7.25 -2.32
C TRP A 171 3.93 7.55 -2.63
N THR A 172 4.81 6.65 -2.21
CA THR A 172 6.25 6.75 -2.48
C THR A 172 6.80 5.41 -2.91
N SER A 173 7.81 5.44 -3.80
CA SER A 173 8.49 4.25 -4.29
C SER A 173 10.01 4.42 -4.15
N ASN A 174 10.68 3.40 -3.64
CA ASN A 174 12.11 3.39 -3.39
C ASN A 174 12.72 2.02 -3.73
N VAL A 175 14.05 1.96 -3.79
CA VAL A 175 14.76 0.68 -3.89
C VAL A 175 14.69 -0.07 -2.55
N SER A 176 14.39 -1.36 -2.61
CA SER A 176 14.39 -2.27 -1.47
C SER A 176 15.58 -3.22 -1.52
N SER A 177 16.13 -3.56 -0.35
CA SER A 177 17.05 -4.70 -0.23
C SER A 177 16.32 -6.05 -0.24
N HIS A 178 14.99 -6.06 -0.17
CA HIS A 178 14.17 -7.27 -0.16
C HIS A 178 13.96 -7.79 -1.58
N GLN A 179 14.72 -8.83 -1.95
CA GLN A 179 14.76 -9.35 -3.33
C GLN A 179 13.78 -10.49 -3.59
N LYS A 180 13.40 -11.28 -2.57
CA LYS A 180 12.60 -12.49 -2.75
C LYS A 180 11.45 -12.55 -1.76
N GLY A 181 10.28 -12.94 -2.26
CA GLY A 181 9.03 -12.94 -1.51
C GLY A 181 8.44 -11.55 -1.40
N THR A 182 7.40 -11.44 -0.58
CA THR A 182 6.80 -10.16 -0.22
C THR A 182 6.97 -9.94 1.27
N ARG A 183 7.21 -8.69 1.67
CA ARG A 183 7.08 -8.24 3.06
C ARG A 183 6.12 -7.04 3.09
N ILE A 184 5.06 -7.19 3.87
CA ILE A 184 4.09 -6.12 4.13
C ILE A 184 4.25 -5.68 5.59
N HIS A 185 4.43 -4.38 5.80
CA HIS A 185 4.48 -3.76 7.11
C HIS A 185 3.31 -2.78 7.26
N LEU A 186 2.45 -3.05 8.24
CA LEU A 186 1.26 -2.29 8.57
C LEU A 186 1.47 -1.56 9.90
N GLU A 187 1.20 -0.26 9.93
CA GLU A 187 1.41 0.62 11.09
C GLU A 187 0.13 1.39 11.40
N ILE A 188 -0.40 1.27 12.63
CA ILE A 188 -1.58 2.03 13.08
C ILE A 188 -1.41 2.43 14.55
N LYS A 189 -1.87 3.63 14.90
CA LYS A 189 -1.91 4.05 16.31
C LYS A 189 -2.85 3.19 17.14
N THR A 190 -2.44 2.83 18.36
CA THR A 190 -3.26 2.10 19.34
C THR A 190 -4.54 2.83 19.73
N ASN A 191 -4.53 4.17 19.67
CA ASN A 191 -5.67 5.03 19.96
C ASN A 191 -6.43 5.51 18.71
N SER A 192 -6.22 4.86 17.56
CA SER A 192 -6.92 5.21 16.33
C SER A 192 -8.44 5.11 16.52
N THR A 193 -9.17 6.12 16.03
CA THR A 193 -10.64 6.12 16.00
C THR A 193 -11.21 5.57 14.69
N ARG A 194 -10.33 5.11 13.79
CA ARG A 194 -10.72 4.55 12.49
C ARG A 194 -11.57 3.30 12.71
N LYS A 195 -12.60 3.16 11.88
CA LYS A 195 -13.48 2.00 11.85
C LYS A 195 -13.51 1.40 10.46
N LEU A 196 -13.54 0.07 10.43
CA LEU A 196 -13.60 -0.72 9.20
C LEU A 196 -14.82 -0.35 8.35
N GLU A 197 -16.00 -0.23 8.96
CA GLU A 197 -17.25 0.22 8.31
C GLU A 197 -17.08 1.54 7.55
N LYS A 198 -16.43 2.54 8.16
CA LYS A 198 -16.24 3.87 7.56
C LYS A 198 -15.28 3.82 6.38
N VAL A 199 -14.26 2.97 6.45
CA VAL A 199 -13.33 2.78 5.34
C VAL A 199 -14.03 2.07 4.19
N PHE A 200 -14.84 1.05 4.47
CA PHE A 200 -15.59 0.31 3.45
C PHE A 200 -16.59 1.22 2.75
N HIS A 201 -17.40 1.99 3.49
CA HIS A 201 -18.28 2.98 2.89
C HIS A 201 -17.51 3.97 2.03
N ARG A 202 -16.36 4.49 2.50
CA ARG A 202 -15.56 5.42 1.70
C ARG A 202 -15.01 4.80 0.40
N LEU A 203 -14.69 3.51 0.39
CA LEU A 203 -14.12 2.83 -0.76
C LEU A 203 -15.18 2.27 -1.74
N PHE A 204 -16.32 1.83 -1.23
CA PHE A 204 -17.30 1.03 -1.97
C PHE A 204 -18.69 1.65 -2.09
N ASP A 205 -18.98 2.78 -1.42
CA ASP A 205 -20.28 3.44 -1.58
C ASP A 205 -20.49 3.92 -3.03
N LYS A 206 -21.74 3.86 -3.48
CA LYS A 206 -22.11 3.82 -4.91
C LYS A 206 -21.72 5.12 -5.65
N GLU A 207 -21.33 4.93 -6.90
CA GLU A 207 -21.06 5.92 -7.97
C GLU A 207 -19.65 6.44 -8.18
N ARG A 208 -18.65 6.08 -7.39
CA ARG A 208 -17.27 6.51 -7.71
C ARG A 208 -16.54 5.48 -8.57
N ARG A 209 -16.89 5.46 -9.87
CA ARG A 209 -16.01 5.00 -10.96
C ARG A 209 -14.85 6.00 -11.13
N PHE A 210 -14.08 6.15 -10.05
CA PHE A 210 -13.08 7.18 -9.86
C PHE A 210 -11.78 6.53 -9.45
N ILE A 211 -10.69 6.94 -10.09
CA ILE A 211 -9.35 6.54 -9.70
C ILE A 211 -8.49 7.78 -9.48
N ARG A 212 -7.63 7.70 -8.46
CA ARG A 212 -6.56 8.67 -8.25
C ARG A 212 -5.24 8.00 -8.62
N ILE A 213 -4.46 8.65 -9.47
CA ILE A 213 -3.19 8.12 -9.95
C ILE A 213 -2.04 9.00 -9.43
N PRO A 214 -1.18 8.49 -8.54
CA PRO A 214 0.01 9.21 -8.10
C PRO A 214 1.05 9.26 -9.23
N VAL A 215 1.20 10.42 -9.86
CA VAL A 215 2.09 10.63 -11.01
C VAL A 215 3.56 10.40 -10.64
N SER A 216 3.93 10.69 -9.39
CA SER A 216 5.28 10.49 -8.85
C SER A 216 5.80 9.07 -8.98
N LEU A 217 4.93 8.05 -9.04
CA LEU A 217 5.33 6.65 -9.13
C LEU A 217 5.90 6.26 -10.51
N VAL A 218 5.70 7.09 -11.54
CA VAL A 218 6.28 6.84 -12.86
C VAL A 218 7.75 7.26 -12.97
N ARG A 219 8.24 8.00 -11.96
CA ARG A 219 9.61 8.50 -11.94
C ARG A 219 10.55 7.39 -11.48
N THR A 220 11.48 7.00 -12.34
CA THR A 220 12.67 6.24 -11.95
C THR A 220 13.75 7.21 -11.49
N ALA A 221 14.62 6.79 -10.57
CA ALA A 221 15.62 7.60 -9.85
C ALA A 221 16.11 8.88 -10.57
N GLY A 222 15.60 10.04 -10.15
CA GLY A 222 16.04 11.36 -10.63
C GLY A 222 15.51 11.79 -12.01
N GLU A 223 14.68 10.99 -12.67
CA GLU A 223 14.13 11.32 -13.99
C GLU A 223 13.06 12.41 -13.95
N GLN A 224 13.00 13.20 -15.02
CA GLN A 224 11.89 14.12 -15.25
C GLN A 224 10.70 13.39 -15.86
N VAL A 225 9.49 13.78 -15.44
CA VAL A 225 8.23 13.22 -15.98
C VAL A 225 7.92 13.90 -17.32
N SER A 226 8.41 13.35 -18.43
CA SER A 226 8.42 14.05 -19.72
C SER A 226 8.06 13.19 -20.92
N SER A 227 8.10 11.86 -20.80
CA SER A 227 7.94 10.95 -21.93
C SER A 227 6.51 10.46 -22.11
N ARG A 228 6.15 10.09 -23.35
CA ARG A 228 4.85 9.46 -23.64
C ARG A 228 4.72 8.08 -23.00
N GLN A 229 5.83 7.35 -22.90
CA GLN A 229 5.87 6.03 -22.29
C GLN A 229 5.49 6.11 -20.79
N GLN A 230 6.00 7.11 -20.07
CA GLN A 230 5.59 7.38 -18.69
C GLN A 230 4.07 7.61 -18.60
N ALA A 231 3.49 8.44 -19.47
CA ALA A 231 2.05 8.65 -19.48
C ALA A 231 1.26 7.35 -19.76
N GLN A 232 1.75 6.49 -20.66
CA GLN A 232 1.12 5.20 -20.96
C GLN A 232 1.18 4.24 -19.77
N CYS A 233 2.32 4.17 -19.06
CA CYS A 233 2.45 3.38 -17.83
C CYS A 233 1.38 3.73 -16.78
N LEU A 234 1.09 5.02 -16.60
CA LEU A 234 0.05 5.48 -15.68
C LEU A 234 -1.36 5.02 -16.10
N LEU A 235 -1.60 4.83 -17.39
CA LEU A 235 -2.91 4.55 -17.97
C LEU A 235 -3.19 3.07 -18.26
N ASN A 236 -2.27 2.18 -17.89
CA ASN A 236 -2.46 0.74 -17.99
C ASN A 236 -3.68 0.28 -17.17
N ASN A 237 -4.34 -0.80 -17.61
CA ASN A 237 -5.47 -1.43 -16.91
C ASN A 237 -6.59 -0.47 -16.42
N ILE A 238 -6.78 0.67 -17.10
CA ILE A 238 -7.91 1.58 -16.86
C ILE A 238 -9.06 1.23 -17.82
N SER A 239 -10.22 0.91 -17.27
CA SER A 239 -11.50 0.74 -17.97
C SER A 239 -12.68 1.25 -17.13
N ASP A 240 -13.80 1.56 -17.78
CA ASP A 240 -15.09 1.86 -17.15
C ASP A 240 -15.14 2.98 -16.09
N LEU A 241 -14.18 3.91 -16.11
CA LEU A 241 -14.13 5.05 -15.20
C LEU A 241 -15.01 6.22 -15.67
N GLN A 242 -15.74 6.86 -14.74
CA GLN A 242 -16.40 8.15 -14.96
C GLN A 242 -15.44 9.32 -14.77
N SER A 243 -14.46 9.17 -13.87
CA SER A 243 -13.50 10.22 -13.56
C SER A 243 -12.14 9.67 -13.20
N ILE A 244 -11.11 10.46 -13.49
CA ILE A 244 -9.72 10.19 -13.17
C ILE A 244 -9.10 11.45 -12.62
N GLU A 245 -8.30 11.31 -11.57
CA GLU A 245 -7.58 12.41 -10.94
C GLU A 245 -6.08 12.09 -10.91
N PHE A 246 -5.29 12.90 -11.58
CA PHE A 246 -3.83 12.81 -11.54
C PHE A 246 -3.29 13.59 -10.35
N ASP A 247 -2.61 12.91 -9.45
CA ASP A 247 -2.00 13.51 -8.27
C ASP A 247 -0.53 13.83 -8.58
N PHE A 248 -0.23 15.13 -8.69
CA PHE A 248 1.11 15.65 -9.02
C PHE A 248 1.96 15.95 -7.79
N ASN A 249 1.61 15.39 -6.62
CA ASN A 249 2.44 15.52 -5.43
C ASN A 249 3.90 15.08 -5.74
N HIS A 250 4.88 15.87 -5.29
CA HIS A 250 6.32 15.68 -5.57
C HIS A 250 6.75 15.81 -7.05
N ILE A 251 5.95 16.46 -7.89
CA ILE A 251 6.27 16.77 -9.30
C ILE A 251 6.39 18.29 -9.52
N ASP A 252 7.60 18.74 -9.82
CA ASP A 252 7.86 20.15 -10.11
C ASP A 252 7.62 20.52 -11.59
N LEU A 253 7.90 19.59 -12.49
CA LEU A 253 7.84 19.83 -13.93
C LEU A 253 7.37 18.59 -14.66
N ILE A 254 6.55 18.80 -15.69
CA ILE A 254 6.22 17.79 -16.68
C ILE A 254 6.57 18.25 -18.10
N GLY A 255 6.81 17.30 -19.00
CA GLY A 255 7.00 17.55 -20.42
C GLY A 255 5.66 17.81 -21.15
N PRO A 256 5.61 18.68 -22.17
CA PRO A 256 4.40 18.88 -22.98
C PRO A 256 3.91 17.59 -23.66
N ALA A 257 4.82 16.71 -24.06
CA ALA A 257 4.48 15.42 -24.68
C ALA A 257 3.83 14.46 -23.68
N PHE A 258 4.28 14.45 -22.43
CA PHE A 258 3.67 13.69 -21.34
C PHE A 258 2.23 14.16 -21.09
N ALA A 259 2.01 15.47 -20.91
CA ALA A 259 0.68 16.03 -20.65
C ALA A 259 -0.31 15.72 -21.79
N ASP A 260 0.11 15.94 -23.04
CA ASP A 260 -0.68 15.66 -24.25
C ASP A 260 -1.05 14.17 -24.36
N GLU A 261 -0.08 13.26 -24.15
CA GLU A 261 -0.33 11.82 -24.20
C GLU A 261 -1.27 11.37 -23.07
N LEU A 262 -1.07 11.88 -21.85
CA LEU A 262 -1.88 11.55 -20.69
C LEU A 262 -3.35 11.88 -20.93
N VAL A 263 -3.65 13.08 -21.42
CA VAL A 263 -5.03 13.48 -21.72
C VAL A 263 -5.59 12.71 -22.92
N ARG A 264 -4.83 12.62 -24.02
CA ARG A 264 -5.29 11.97 -25.26
C ARG A 264 -5.62 10.50 -25.05
N LYS A 265 -4.75 9.74 -24.39
CA LYS A 265 -4.96 8.31 -24.15
C LYS A 265 -6.08 8.06 -23.16
N THR A 266 -6.25 8.94 -22.19
CA THR A 266 -7.39 8.89 -21.26
C THR A 266 -8.71 9.07 -22.01
N LYS A 267 -8.82 10.08 -22.88
CA LYS A 267 -10.01 10.30 -23.73
C LYS A 267 -10.22 9.21 -24.77
N GLN A 268 -9.15 8.64 -25.31
CA GLN A 268 -9.23 7.50 -26.24
C GLN A 268 -9.88 6.28 -25.59
N LYS A 269 -9.62 6.03 -24.30
CA LYS A 269 -10.22 4.92 -23.54
C LYS A 269 -11.68 5.17 -23.17
N ASN A 270 -12.01 6.40 -22.77
CA ASN A 270 -13.38 6.81 -22.52
C ASN A 270 -13.54 8.30 -22.84
N ASN A 271 -14.27 8.62 -23.91
CA ASN A 271 -14.43 10.00 -24.35
C ASN A 271 -15.14 10.89 -23.31
N SER A 272 -16.05 10.30 -22.53
CA SER A 272 -16.86 10.99 -21.52
C SER A 272 -16.19 11.06 -20.14
N ILE A 273 -14.96 10.54 -19.99
CA ILE A 273 -14.27 10.59 -18.69
C ILE A 273 -13.95 12.03 -18.29
N ASN A 274 -14.22 12.35 -17.02
CA ASN A 274 -13.82 13.62 -16.43
C ASN A 274 -12.35 13.53 -15.95
N ILE A 275 -11.50 14.40 -16.48
CA ILE A 275 -10.06 14.44 -16.16
C ILE A 275 -9.82 15.59 -15.19
N ASN A 276 -9.38 15.28 -13.99
CA ASN A 276 -9.00 16.24 -12.96
C ASN A 276 -7.53 16.05 -12.58
N TRP A 277 -6.95 17.04 -11.92
CA TRP A 277 -5.63 16.93 -11.31
C TRP A 277 -5.54 17.75 -10.03
N ILE A 278 -4.67 17.30 -9.11
CA ILE A 278 -4.46 17.91 -7.79
C ILE A 278 -2.97 17.95 -7.45
N ASN A 279 -2.62 18.69 -6.40
CA ASN A 279 -1.26 18.83 -5.88
C ASN A 279 -0.27 19.29 -6.97
N SER A 280 -0.75 20.08 -7.93
CA SER A 280 0.02 20.66 -9.03
C SER A 280 0.55 22.05 -8.68
N ASN A 281 1.51 22.51 -9.47
CA ASN A 281 1.97 23.89 -9.49
C ASN A 281 1.53 24.58 -10.80
N LYS A 282 1.76 25.91 -10.87
CA LYS A 282 1.38 26.73 -12.03
C LYS A 282 1.88 26.21 -13.37
N VAL A 283 3.08 25.61 -13.41
CA VAL A 283 3.66 25.10 -14.67
C VAL A 283 2.91 23.84 -15.12
N VAL A 284 2.66 22.91 -14.19
CA VAL A 284 1.87 21.70 -14.45
C VAL A 284 0.45 22.08 -14.89
N ASP A 285 -0.18 23.05 -14.23
CA ASP A 285 -1.53 23.50 -14.58
C ASP A 285 -1.63 24.05 -16.01
N VAL A 286 -0.65 24.87 -16.44
CA VAL A 286 -0.60 25.39 -17.81
C VAL A 286 -0.51 24.26 -18.83
N LEU A 287 0.33 23.25 -18.58
CA LEU A 287 0.54 22.14 -19.51
C LEU A 287 -0.67 21.20 -19.58
N MET A 288 -1.26 20.87 -18.45
CA MET A 288 -2.47 20.04 -18.38
C MET A 288 -3.67 20.75 -19.02
N SER A 289 -3.87 22.03 -18.71
CA SER A 289 -4.96 22.83 -19.30
C SER A 289 -4.81 22.94 -20.81
N ARG A 290 -3.58 23.17 -21.31
CA ARG A 290 -3.29 23.19 -22.74
C ARG A 290 -3.57 21.85 -23.41
N ALA A 291 -3.25 20.73 -22.76
CA ALA A 291 -3.52 19.39 -23.29
C ALA A 291 -5.02 19.10 -23.38
N VAL A 292 -5.81 19.48 -22.37
CA VAL A 292 -7.28 19.34 -22.37
C VAL A 292 -7.92 20.21 -23.46
N ASN A 293 -7.57 21.49 -23.53
CA ASN A 293 -8.18 22.44 -24.48
C ASN A 293 -7.90 22.13 -25.96
N ARG A 294 -6.95 21.24 -26.25
CA ARG A 294 -6.66 20.78 -27.62
C ARG A 294 -7.60 19.68 -28.12
N LEU A 295 -8.27 19.00 -27.19
CA LEU A 295 -9.11 17.83 -27.47
C LEU A 295 -10.61 18.12 -27.28
N THR A 296 -10.94 19.31 -26.78
CA THR A 296 -12.30 19.89 -26.73
C THR A 296 -12.51 20.80 -27.92
#